data_AF-A0A8S9PX21-F1
#
_entry.id   AF-A0A8S9PX21-F1
#
_cell.length_a   1.000
_cell.length_b   1.000
_cell.length_c   1.000
_cell.angle_alpha   90.00
_cell.angle_beta   90.00
_cell.angle_gamma   90.00
#
_symmetry.space_group_name_H-M   'P 1'
#
loop_
_entity.id
_entity.type
_entity.pdbx_description
1 polymer ?
#
loop_
_entity_poly.entity_id
_entity_poly.type
_entity_poly.pdbx_seq_one_letter_code
_entity_poly.pdbx_strand_id
1 'polypeptide(L)'
;MTGFISLDCGLVPKDTTYVERTTNITYISDGTHIDSGVVGRIINDTLRTQFQQQVWNLRSFPDGQRNCYNFNLTRNQRYLIRGTFLYGNYDGLNLLPSFDLHIGQTKWTSVSIRELGSSLIREIIHVLTEDSLQICLVKTGETTPFISSLELRPLNNNNTYVSQSGSLMLLNRVYFSPTPSFIRYDEDIHDRIWVPFIKDNTTSISTDLPVDTSNPYNVPQLVAKTAMIPADPTQPLNIRWSFGEITAQSYVYMHFAEIQNLEAGENREFNITFNGLPWFSSFSPSKLSITTIFSSRAMSSPDGTFSFTFTMTGNSTLPPLINGLEIYKVIET
;
A
#
# COMPACT_ATOMS: atom_id res chain seq x y z
N MET A 1 -18.52 10.20 -4.47
CA MET A 1 -17.52 9.41 -3.71
C MET A 1 -18.02 9.29 -2.29
N THR A 2 -18.59 8.16 -1.90
CA THR A 2 -19.25 8.04 -0.58
C THR A 2 -18.24 7.55 0.45
N GLY A 3 -17.83 8.43 1.36
CA GLY A 3 -17.17 8.05 2.62
C GLY A 3 -15.64 8.16 2.69
N PHE A 4 -14.96 8.76 1.71
CA PHE A 4 -13.53 9.11 1.89
C PHE A 4 -13.39 10.20 2.96
N ILE A 5 -12.41 10.02 3.85
CA ILE A 5 -11.99 11.05 4.79
C ILE A 5 -10.54 11.37 4.46
N SER A 6 -10.25 12.64 4.14
CA SER A 6 -8.92 13.08 3.73
C SER A 6 -8.57 14.35 4.49
N LEU A 7 -7.64 14.22 5.44
CA LEU A 7 -7.20 15.33 6.29
C LEU A 7 -5.84 15.85 5.78
N ASP A 8 -5.76 17.14 5.50
CA ASP A 8 -4.49 17.88 5.41
C ASP A 8 -4.17 18.39 6.83
N CYS A 9 -3.17 17.78 7.45
CA CYS A 9 -2.86 18.01 8.85
C CYS A 9 -2.18 19.36 9.02
N GLY A 10 -2.71 20.20 9.90
CA GLY A 10 -2.23 21.57 10.07
C GLY A 10 -2.72 22.54 8.99
N LEU A 11 -3.66 22.14 8.13
CA LEU A 11 -4.36 23.08 7.26
C LEU A 11 -5.15 24.10 8.10
N VAL A 12 -4.94 25.38 7.81
CA VAL A 12 -5.59 26.51 8.49
C VAL A 12 -6.16 27.50 7.47
N PRO A 13 -7.28 28.17 7.77
CA PRO A 13 -8.20 27.99 8.91
C PRO A 13 -8.90 26.61 9.00
N LYS A 14 -9.54 26.29 10.14
CA LYS A 14 -10.16 24.97 10.41
C LYS A 14 -11.30 24.59 9.45
N ASP A 15 -11.96 25.56 8.85
CA ASP A 15 -13.03 25.42 7.86
C ASP A 15 -12.50 25.36 6.41
N THR A 16 -11.18 25.39 6.22
CA THR A 16 -10.56 25.31 4.90
C THR A 16 -10.74 23.93 4.29
N THR A 17 -11.09 23.94 3.01
CA THR A 17 -11.12 22.77 2.15
C THR A 17 -10.53 23.11 0.78
N TYR A 18 -9.95 22.11 0.11
CA TYR A 18 -9.49 22.24 -1.26
C TYR A 18 -9.59 20.90 -1.98
N VAL A 19 -9.53 20.94 -3.31
CA VAL A 19 -9.45 19.74 -4.16
C VAL A 19 -8.01 19.59 -4.65
N GLU A 20 -7.36 18.48 -4.30
CA GLU A 20 -6.03 18.15 -4.81
C GLU A 20 -6.13 17.89 -6.31
N ARG A 21 -5.45 18.70 -7.12
CA ARG A 21 -5.63 18.71 -8.58
C ARG A 21 -5.27 17.39 -9.25
N THR A 22 -4.25 16.70 -8.74
CA THR A 22 -3.74 15.47 -9.36
C THR A 22 -4.59 14.24 -9.07
N THR A 23 -5.41 14.29 -8.02
CA THR A 23 -6.29 13.18 -7.63
C THR A 23 -7.75 13.55 -7.65
N ASN A 24 -8.13 14.83 -7.76
CA ASN A 24 -9.52 15.26 -7.60
C ASN A 24 -10.14 14.88 -6.23
N ILE A 25 -9.31 14.59 -5.22
CA ILE A 25 -9.75 14.29 -3.85
C ILE A 25 -9.91 15.61 -3.09
N THR A 26 -11.04 15.75 -2.40
CA THR A 26 -11.26 16.87 -1.48
C THR A 26 -10.56 16.60 -0.16
N TYR A 27 -9.70 17.52 0.27
CA TYR A 27 -9.08 17.54 1.58
C TYR A 27 -9.73 18.61 2.47
N ILE A 28 -9.77 18.32 3.76
CA ILE A 28 -10.26 19.24 4.81
C ILE A 28 -9.20 19.39 5.89
N SER A 29 -9.33 20.42 6.72
CA SER A 29 -8.51 20.56 7.92
C SER A 29 -8.72 19.41 8.89
N ASP A 30 -7.65 19.05 9.58
CA ASP A 30 -7.65 18.06 10.65
C ASP A 30 -8.21 18.58 11.98
N GLY A 31 -8.45 19.88 12.10
CA GLY A 31 -8.74 20.58 13.36
C GLY A 31 -10.07 20.24 14.05
N THR A 32 -10.91 19.38 13.46
CA THR A 32 -12.12 18.79 14.08
C THR A 32 -11.90 17.38 14.61
N HIS A 33 -10.77 16.75 14.27
CA HIS A 33 -10.43 15.38 14.66
C HIS A 33 -9.34 15.33 15.74
N ILE A 34 -8.70 16.46 16.04
CA ILE A 34 -7.67 16.59 17.06
C ILE A 34 -7.66 17.99 17.68
N ASP A 35 -7.44 18.06 19.00
CA ASP A 35 -7.46 19.31 19.78
C ASP A 35 -6.06 19.79 20.20
N SER A 36 -5.02 18.99 19.98
CA SER A 36 -3.64 19.30 20.36
C SER A 36 -2.73 19.54 19.15
N GLY A 37 -1.47 19.87 19.43
CA GLY A 37 -0.41 20.03 18.43
C GLY A 37 -0.33 21.42 17.80
N VAL A 38 0.79 21.65 17.13
CA VAL A 38 1.17 22.93 16.52
C VAL A 38 1.17 22.78 15.01
N VAL A 39 0.68 23.81 14.31
CA VAL A 39 0.69 23.86 12.85
C VAL A 39 2.10 24.17 12.36
N GLY A 40 2.57 23.39 11.39
CA GLY A 40 3.83 23.60 10.69
C GLY A 40 3.64 23.59 9.18
N ARG A 41 4.65 24.09 8.47
CA ARG A 41 4.69 24.09 7.01
C ARG A 41 6.09 23.76 6.55
N ILE A 42 6.22 23.00 5.47
CA ILE A 42 7.54 22.75 4.87
C ILE A 42 8.15 24.07 4.41
N ILE A 43 9.42 24.31 4.72
CA ILE A 43 10.10 25.58 4.43
C ILE A 43 10.54 25.64 2.97
N ASN A 44 10.94 24.49 2.40
CA ASN A 44 11.48 24.42 1.06
C ASN A 44 10.40 24.35 -0.03
N ASP A 45 10.29 25.40 -0.84
CA ASP A 45 9.32 25.47 -1.95
C ASP A 45 9.58 24.45 -3.07
N THR A 46 10.80 23.96 -3.25
CA THR A 46 11.07 22.89 -4.24
C THR A 46 10.39 21.58 -3.89
N LEU A 47 10.12 21.31 -2.60
CA LEU A 47 9.33 20.15 -2.22
C LEU A 47 7.86 20.30 -2.63
N ARG A 48 7.34 21.53 -2.68
CA ARG A 48 5.95 21.79 -3.08
C ARG A 48 5.70 21.56 -4.57
N THR A 49 6.75 21.57 -5.39
CA THR A 49 6.64 21.22 -6.81
C THR A 49 6.74 19.72 -7.06
N GLN A 50 7.28 18.95 -6.10
CA GLN A 50 7.49 17.50 -6.20
C GLN A 50 6.35 16.68 -5.57
N PHE A 51 5.70 17.24 -4.54
CA PHE A 51 4.67 16.53 -3.78
C PHE A 51 3.30 17.20 -3.88
N GLN A 52 2.27 16.38 -3.74
CA GLN A 52 0.87 16.80 -3.72
C GLN A 52 0.58 17.72 -2.51
N GLN A 53 -0.48 18.51 -2.58
CA GLN A 53 -0.73 19.62 -1.64
C GLN A 53 -0.90 19.15 -0.19
N GLN A 54 -1.44 17.94 0.04
CA GLN A 54 -1.74 17.41 1.38
C GLN A 54 -0.51 17.10 2.23
N VAL A 55 0.70 17.35 1.72
CA VAL A 55 1.93 17.22 2.53
C VAL A 55 2.70 18.53 2.65
N TRP A 56 2.14 19.65 2.18
CA TRP A 56 2.78 20.95 2.29
C TRP A 56 2.69 21.53 3.70
N ASN A 57 1.58 21.23 4.39
CA ASN A 57 1.40 21.53 5.81
C ASN A 57 1.60 20.25 6.63
N LEU A 58 1.74 20.44 7.94
CA LEU A 58 1.75 19.35 8.91
C LEU A 58 1.25 19.83 10.26
N ARG A 59 0.87 18.88 11.11
CA ARG A 59 0.70 19.10 12.54
C ARG A 59 1.80 18.35 13.31
N SER A 60 2.47 19.06 14.20
CA SER A 60 3.49 18.50 15.10
C SER A 60 3.00 18.45 16.54
N PHE A 61 3.59 17.59 17.36
CA PHE A 61 3.17 17.34 18.73
C PHE A 61 4.36 17.45 19.69
N PRO A 62 4.83 18.67 19.99
CA PRO A 62 5.95 18.86 20.92
C PRO A 62 5.57 18.48 22.36
N ASP A 63 4.28 18.66 22.70
CA ASP A 63 3.71 18.40 24.01
C ASP A 63 2.95 17.07 24.07
N GLY A 64 3.04 16.41 25.22
CA GLY A 64 2.39 15.14 25.49
C GLY A 64 3.13 13.94 24.88
N GLN A 65 2.98 12.79 25.53
CA GLN A 65 3.59 11.54 25.06
C GLN A 65 2.76 10.84 23.98
N ARG A 66 1.45 11.10 23.94
CA ARG A 66 0.49 10.44 23.06
C ARG A 66 -0.56 11.43 22.61
N ASN A 67 -0.67 11.62 21.30
CA ASN A 67 -1.64 12.53 20.68
C ASN A 67 -2.46 11.75 19.65
N CYS A 68 -3.79 11.78 19.76
CA CYS A 68 -4.69 10.92 19.01
C CYS A 68 -5.69 11.71 18.19
N TYR A 69 -5.82 11.34 16.91
CA TYR A 69 -6.96 11.69 16.09
C TYR A 69 -8.13 10.79 16.46
N ASN A 70 -9.33 11.37 16.60
CA ASN A 70 -10.55 10.65 16.93
C ASN A 70 -11.50 10.67 15.73
N PHE A 71 -12.03 9.51 15.37
CA PHE A 71 -13.01 9.35 14.31
C PHE A 71 -14.24 8.63 14.82
N ASN A 72 -15.41 9.09 14.39
CA ASN A 72 -16.68 8.36 14.53
C ASN A 72 -16.99 7.71 13.18
N LEU A 73 -16.92 6.39 13.14
CA LEU A 73 -16.99 5.58 11.92
C LEU A 73 -17.99 4.43 12.11
N THR A 74 -18.30 3.75 11.01
CA THR A 74 -19.24 2.62 11.06
C THR A 74 -18.57 1.37 11.62
N ARG A 75 -19.09 0.81 12.71
CA ARG A 75 -18.67 -0.50 13.22
C ARG A 75 -18.80 -1.61 12.17
N ASN A 76 -17.90 -2.60 12.24
CA ASN A 76 -17.78 -3.73 11.31
C ASN A 76 -17.44 -3.34 9.86
N GLN A 77 -17.16 -2.06 9.61
CA GLN A 77 -16.65 -1.60 8.32
C GLN A 77 -15.13 -1.74 8.28
N ARG A 78 -14.61 -2.11 7.11
CA ARG A 78 -13.18 -2.18 6.84
C ARG A 78 -12.71 -0.86 6.22
N TYR A 79 -11.58 -0.36 6.71
CA TYR A 79 -10.92 0.83 6.17
C TYR A 79 -9.47 0.53 5.83
N LEU A 80 -9.03 1.02 4.68
CA LEU A 80 -7.63 1.32 4.43
C LEU A 80 -7.35 2.69 5.04
N ILE A 81 -6.36 2.75 5.92
CA ILE A 81 -5.95 3.94 6.68
C ILE A 81 -4.50 4.24 6.29
N ARG A 82 -4.22 5.49 5.95
CA ARG A 82 -2.91 5.94 5.48
C ARG A 82 -2.46 7.20 6.20
N GLY A 83 -1.30 7.12 6.85
CA GLY A 83 -0.57 8.29 7.35
C GLY A 83 0.59 8.63 6.43
N THR A 84 0.73 9.90 6.06
CA THR A 84 1.84 10.41 5.25
C THR A 84 2.66 11.43 6.03
N PHE A 85 3.98 11.30 5.93
CA PHE A 85 4.95 12.08 6.69
C PHE A 85 5.99 12.66 5.75
N LEU A 86 5.96 13.97 5.52
CA LEU A 86 7.00 14.69 4.77
C LEU A 86 7.74 15.65 5.70
N TYR A 87 8.97 15.32 6.04
CA TYR A 87 9.80 16.20 6.88
C TYR A 87 10.58 17.19 6.02
N GLY A 88 10.10 18.42 5.97
CA GLY A 88 10.72 19.55 5.27
C GLY A 88 11.40 20.56 6.19
N ASN A 89 11.98 20.09 7.31
CA ASN A 89 12.64 20.92 8.35
C ASN A 89 11.73 22.05 8.89
N TYR A 90 10.46 21.75 9.15
CA TYR A 90 9.46 22.75 9.54
C TYR A 90 9.77 23.47 10.86
N ASP A 91 10.59 22.87 11.72
CA ASP A 91 10.97 23.38 13.05
C ASP A 91 12.36 24.02 13.08
N GLY A 92 13.10 23.98 11.96
CA GLY A 92 14.47 24.51 11.86
C GLY A 92 15.52 23.73 12.64
N LEU A 93 15.19 22.59 13.26
CA LEU A 93 16.11 21.81 14.09
C LEU A 93 17.03 20.90 13.28
N ASN A 94 16.65 20.61 12.03
CA ASN A 94 17.33 19.67 11.15
C ASN A 94 17.55 18.28 11.78
N LEU A 95 16.64 17.89 12.69
CA LEU A 95 16.69 16.63 13.41
C LEU A 95 15.59 15.70 12.87
N LEU A 96 16.01 14.56 12.30
CA LEU A 96 15.08 13.62 11.66
C LEU A 96 14.16 12.93 12.69
N PRO A 97 12.83 13.09 12.60
CA PRO A 97 11.94 12.55 13.63
C PRO A 97 11.80 11.03 13.62
N SER A 98 11.66 10.46 14.82
CA SER A 98 11.34 9.05 15.05
C SER A 98 10.33 8.91 16.19
N PHE A 99 9.25 8.17 15.94
CA PHE A 99 8.14 7.98 16.89
C PHE A 99 7.29 6.77 16.48
N ASP A 100 6.31 6.41 17.29
CA ASP A 100 5.42 5.29 16.99
C ASP A 100 4.03 5.76 16.54
N LEU A 101 3.43 5.00 15.62
CA LEU A 101 2.04 5.13 15.21
C LEU A 101 1.25 3.98 15.82
N HIS A 102 0.10 4.29 16.40
CA HIS A 102 -0.80 3.34 17.04
C HIS A 102 -2.20 3.41 16.43
N ILE A 103 -2.87 2.26 16.41
CA ILE A 103 -4.28 2.13 16.11
C ILE A 103 -4.99 1.64 17.38
N GLY A 104 -5.86 2.49 17.95
CA GLY A 104 -6.32 2.28 19.32
C GLY A 104 -5.13 2.14 20.28
N GLN A 105 -5.14 1.13 21.15
CA GLN A 105 -4.03 0.87 22.07
C GLN A 105 -2.82 0.19 21.41
N THR A 106 -3.04 -0.45 20.25
CA THR A 106 -2.07 -1.33 19.59
C THR A 106 -1.06 -0.53 18.79
N LYS A 107 0.23 -0.86 18.96
CA LYS A 107 1.29 -0.31 18.12
C LYS A 107 1.12 -0.82 16.70
N TRP A 108 0.93 0.09 15.75
CA TRP A 108 0.86 -0.22 14.33
C TRP A 108 2.27 -0.33 13.76
N THR A 109 3.08 0.72 13.84
CA THR A 109 4.44 0.76 13.26
C THR A 109 5.26 1.89 13.86
N SER A 110 6.59 1.80 13.76
CA SER A 110 7.46 2.95 13.96
C SER A 110 7.54 3.80 12.68
N VAL A 111 7.50 5.10 12.86
CA VAL A 111 7.80 6.13 11.86
C VAL A 111 9.21 6.60 12.13
N SER A 112 10.08 6.46 11.13
CA SER A 112 11.48 6.88 11.22
C SER A 112 11.84 7.55 9.90
N ILE A 113 11.96 8.88 9.94
CA ILE A 113 12.40 9.66 8.79
C ILE A 113 13.90 9.45 8.64
N ARG A 114 14.35 9.07 7.44
CA ARG A 114 15.77 8.79 7.17
C ARG A 114 16.46 9.86 6.33
N GLU A 115 15.68 10.66 5.63
CA GLU A 115 16.18 11.67 4.71
C GLU A 115 15.24 12.88 4.67
N LEU A 116 15.82 14.08 4.63
CA LEU A 116 15.10 15.35 4.48
C LEU A 116 14.40 15.40 3.11
N GLY A 117 13.16 15.86 3.07
CA GLY A 117 12.41 15.96 1.82
C GLY A 117 11.97 14.62 1.23
N SER A 118 12.18 13.50 1.94
CA SER A 118 11.57 12.22 1.61
C SER A 118 10.18 12.09 2.24
N SER A 119 9.23 11.55 1.47
CA SER A 119 7.90 11.22 1.99
C SER A 119 7.90 9.77 2.48
N LEU A 120 7.41 9.56 3.70
CA LEU A 120 7.16 8.25 4.27
C LEU A 120 5.65 8.01 4.34
N ILE A 121 5.20 6.89 3.79
CA ILE A 121 3.81 6.45 3.85
C ILE A 121 3.72 5.21 4.74
N ARG A 122 2.70 5.17 5.59
CA ARG A 122 2.30 3.97 6.34
C ARG A 122 0.83 3.71 6.07
N GLU A 123 0.53 2.48 5.67
CA GLU A 123 -0.83 2.04 5.37
C GLU A 123 -1.20 0.78 6.16
N ILE A 124 -2.43 0.72 6.65
CA ILE A 124 -3.02 -0.43 7.34
C ILE A 124 -4.46 -0.61 6.91
N ILE A 125 -4.87 -1.86 6.78
CA ILE A 125 -6.26 -2.24 6.63
C ILE A 125 -6.75 -2.74 7.99
N HIS A 126 -7.78 -2.08 8.52
CA HIS A 126 -8.35 -2.36 9.83
C HIS A 126 -9.87 -2.55 9.72
N VAL A 127 -10.40 -3.52 10.45
CA VAL A 127 -11.84 -3.72 10.62
C VAL A 127 -12.22 -3.15 11.98
N LEU A 128 -13.15 -2.19 11.99
CA LEU A 128 -13.57 -1.56 13.24
C LEU A 128 -14.44 -2.52 14.06
N THR A 129 -14.06 -2.69 15.33
CA THR A 129 -14.85 -3.44 16.32
C THR A 129 -15.86 -2.57 17.06
N GLU A 130 -15.68 -1.24 17.03
CA GLU A 130 -16.47 -0.20 17.69
C GLU A 130 -16.76 0.95 16.73
N ASP A 131 -17.66 1.87 17.09
CA ASP A 131 -17.99 3.06 16.27
C ASP A 131 -16.95 4.19 16.39
N SER A 132 -15.94 4.02 17.24
CA SER A 132 -14.85 4.98 17.44
C SER A 132 -13.51 4.38 17.03
N LEU A 133 -12.69 5.18 16.36
CA LEU A 133 -11.32 4.82 16.01
C LEU A 133 -10.38 5.92 16.45
N GLN A 134 -9.31 5.52 17.14
CA GLN A 134 -8.19 6.40 17.47
C GLN A 134 -6.96 6.05 16.65
N ILE A 135 -6.34 7.07 16.06
CA ILE A 135 -5.03 6.95 15.40
C ILE A 135 -4.08 7.86 16.15
N CYS A 136 -3.10 7.27 16.83
CA CYS A 136 -2.26 8.00 17.78
C CYS A 136 -0.81 8.05 17.33
N LEU A 137 -0.19 9.22 17.48
CA LEU A 137 1.24 9.42 17.41
C LEU A 137 1.80 9.39 18.83
N VAL A 138 2.77 8.50 19.08
CA VAL A 138 3.36 8.26 20.39
C VAL A 138 4.84 8.61 20.36
N LYS A 139 5.25 9.57 21.19
CA LYS A 139 6.64 9.98 21.34
C LYS A 139 7.43 8.86 22.02
N THR A 140 8.55 8.45 21.43
CA THR A 140 9.40 7.35 21.93
C THR A 140 10.82 7.79 22.29
N GLY A 141 11.14 9.05 22.05
CA GLY A 141 12.46 9.64 22.29
C GLY A 141 12.37 11.17 22.26
N GLU A 142 13.48 11.83 21.99
CA GLU A 142 13.56 13.30 22.09
C GLU A 142 12.86 14.03 20.93
N THR A 143 12.75 13.39 19.75
CA THR A 143 12.19 14.02 18.55
C THR A 143 10.68 14.21 18.63
N THR A 144 10.19 15.23 17.93
CA THR A 144 8.77 15.62 17.91
C THR A 144 7.97 14.79 16.88
N PRO A 145 6.92 14.06 17.30
CA PRO A 145 6.00 13.43 16.36
C PRO A 145 5.30 14.46 15.48
N PHE A 146 5.05 14.11 14.22
CA PHE A 146 4.31 14.96 13.29
C PHE A 146 3.56 14.12 12.27
N ILE A 147 2.60 14.70 11.57
CA ILE A 147 1.89 14.07 10.46
C ILE A 147 1.50 15.14 9.44
N SER A 148 1.62 14.80 8.15
CA SER A 148 1.32 15.73 7.05
C SER A 148 -0.09 15.49 6.50
N SER A 149 -0.49 14.24 6.31
CA SER A 149 -1.89 13.88 6.00
C SER A 149 -2.32 12.56 6.61
N LEU A 150 -3.63 12.46 6.84
CA LEU A 150 -4.29 11.27 7.34
C LEU A 150 -5.53 10.96 6.49
N GLU A 151 -5.54 9.78 5.89
CA GLU A 151 -6.51 9.40 4.87
C GLU A 151 -7.18 8.06 5.25
N LEU A 152 -8.51 8.03 5.21
CA LEU A 152 -9.30 6.81 5.45
C LEU A 152 -10.16 6.52 4.22
N ARG A 153 -10.12 5.26 3.77
CA ARG A 153 -10.81 4.76 2.58
C ARG A 153 -11.65 3.54 2.96
N PRO A 154 -12.99 3.62 2.93
CA PRO A 154 -13.83 2.46 3.18
C PRO A 154 -13.64 1.42 2.08
N LEU A 155 -13.41 0.18 2.48
CA LEU A 155 -13.35 -0.98 1.59
C LEU A 155 -14.69 -1.72 1.67
N ASN A 156 -15.60 -1.42 0.73
CA ASN A 156 -17.00 -1.88 0.78
C ASN A 156 -17.18 -3.39 0.54
N ASN A 157 -16.18 -4.07 -0.03
CA ASN A 157 -16.24 -5.51 -0.22
C ASN A 157 -15.73 -6.24 1.02
N ASN A 158 -16.65 -6.71 1.85
CA ASN A 158 -16.33 -7.37 3.11
C ASN A 158 -15.55 -8.68 2.95
N ASN A 159 -15.55 -9.29 1.76
CA ASN A 159 -14.84 -10.53 1.46
C ASN A 159 -13.38 -10.33 1.00
N THR A 160 -12.90 -9.09 0.91
CA THR A 160 -11.50 -8.78 0.56
C THR A 160 -10.67 -8.47 1.80
N TYR A 161 -9.37 -8.77 1.73
CA TYR A 161 -8.42 -8.46 2.80
C TYR A 161 -8.87 -9.00 4.17
N VAL A 162 -9.36 -10.24 4.18
CA VAL A 162 -9.84 -10.92 5.40
C VAL A 162 -8.65 -11.60 6.07
N SER A 163 -8.31 -11.13 7.28
CA SER A 163 -7.33 -11.77 8.16
C SER A 163 -8.03 -12.67 9.19
N GLN A 164 -7.32 -13.70 9.65
CA GLN A 164 -7.78 -14.56 10.75
C GLN A 164 -7.77 -13.84 12.11
N SER A 165 -6.85 -12.90 12.28
CA SER A 165 -6.67 -12.05 13.45
C SER A 165 -6.06 -10.73 13.04
N GLY A 166 -6.19 -9.74 13.91
CA GLY A 166 -5.49 -8.47 13.78
C GLY A 166 -5.80 -7.68 12.52
N SER A 167 -4.94 -6.71 12.25
CA SER A 167 -5.00 -5.80 11.11
C SER A 167 -3.90 -6.09 10.10
N LEU A 168 -4.08 -5.65 8.86
CA LEU A 168 -3.14 -5.91 7.78
C LEU A 168 -2.35 -4.63 7.45
N MET A 169 -1.12 -4.53 7.97
CA MET A 169 -0.21 -3.44 7.62
C MET A 169 0.40 -3.70 6.24
N LEU A 170 0.32 -2.73 5.34
CA LEU A 170 0.92 -2.84 4.01
C LEU A 170 2.43 -2.83 4.12
N LEU A 171 3.07 -3.78 3.43
CA LEU A 171 4.51 -3.82 3.24
C LEU A 171 4.89 -3.38 1.85
N ASN A 172 4.24 -3.96 0.84
CA ASN A 172 4.47 -3.62 -0.56
C ASN A 172 3.17 -3.78 -1.34
N ARG A 173 2.91 -2.82 -2.24
CA ARG A 173 1.90 -2.92 -3.29
C ARG A 173 2.54 -2.47 -4.59
N VAL A 174 2.84 -3.43 -5.45
CA VAL A 174 3.66 -3.21 -6.64
C VAL A 174 3.03 -3.76 -7.90
N TYR A 175 3.41 -3.16 -9.02
CA TYR A 175 3.04 -3.60 -10.35
C TYR A 175 4.23 -3.44 -11.30
N PHE A 176 4.11 -3.98 -12.52
CA PHE A 176 5.27 -4.21 -13.37
C PHE A 176 5.08 -3.59 -14.75
N SER A 177 5.48 -2.32 -14.88
CA SER A 177 5.28 -1.53 -16.10
C SER A 177 6.59 -1.23 -16.83
N PRO A 178 6.60 -1.25 -18.18
CA PRO A 178 7.71 -0.72 -18.98
C PRO A 178 7.95 0.78 -18.76
N THR A 179 6.90 1.52 -18.40
CA THR A 179 6.93 2.96 -18.11
C THR A 179 6.60 3.19 -16.63
N PRO A 180 7.61 3.36 -15.76
CA PRO A 180 7.39 3.50 -14.32
C PRO A 180 6.64 4.79 -13.98
N SER A 181 5.45 4.64 -13.39
CA SER A 181 4.70 5.72 -12.73
C SER A 181 4.02 5.18 -11.48
N PHE A 182 3.84 5.97 -10.43
CA PHE A 182 2.95 5.52 -9.35
C PHE A 182 1.50 5.64 -9.81
N ILE A 183 0.61 4.82 -9.23
CA ILE A 183 -0.83 4.84 -9.50
C ILE A 183 -1.53 5.06 -8.16
N ARG A 184 -2.48 6.00 -8.11
CA ARG A 184 -3.54 6.04 -7.07
C ARG A 184 -4.82 6.53 -7.71
N TYR A 185 -5.76 7.03 -6.93
CA TYR A 185 -6.96 7.67 -7.46
C TYR A 185 -6.64 8.81 -8.47
N ASP A 186 -7.37 8.93 -9.57
CA ASP A 186 -8.61 8.21 -9.93
C ASP A 186 -8.44 6.92 -10.72
N GLU A 187 -7.21 6.52 -11.05
CA GLU A 187 -6.90 5.25 -11.72
C GLU A 187 -7.25 4.02 -10.85
N ASP A 188 -7.05 4.12 -9.53
CA ASP A 188 -7.52 3.14 -8.54
C ASP A 188 -8.69 3.72 -7.72
N ILE A 189 -9.88 3.17 -7.90
CA ILE A 189 -11.11 3.62 -7.24
C ILE A 189 -11.07 3.47 -5.71
N HIS A 190 -10.21 2.61 -5.18
CA HIS A 190 -9.99 2.43 -3.74
C HIS A 190 -8.90 3.35 -3.20
N ASP A 191 -8.31 4.18 -4.06
CA ASP A 191 -7.21 5.08 -3.76
C ASP A 191 -6.00 4.37 -3.13
N ARG A 192 -5.80 3.10 -3.47
CA ARG A 192 -4.57 2.36 -3.14
C ARG A 192 -3.42 2.94 -3.95
N ILE A 193 -2.24 3.03 -3.33
CA ILE A 193 -1.02 3.43 -4.04
C ILE A 193 -0.31 2.18 -4.55
N TRP A 194 -0.12 2.08 -5.87
CA TRP A 194 0.72 1.08 -6.52
C TRP A 194 2.03 1.72 -6.98
N VAL A 195 3.14 1.07 -6.66
CA VAL A 195 4.49 1.54 -7.00
C VAL A 195 5.07 0.64 -8.09
N PRO A 196 5.68 1.18 -9.15
CA PRO A 196 6.32 0.36 -10.17
C PRO A 196 7.53 -0.36 -9.56
N PHE A 197 7.66 -1.65 -9.84
CA PHE A 197 8.80 -2.45 -9.39
C PHE A 197 9.57 -2.99 -10.58
N ILE A 198 10.88 -2.71 -10.59
CA ILE A 198 11.81 -3.18 -11.61
C ILE A 198 12.72 -4.22 -10.96
N LYS A 199 12.92 -5.34 -11.64
CA LYS A 199 13.76 -6.43 -11.16
C LYS A 199 14.76 -6.87 -12.23
N ASP A 200 16.00 -7.09 -11.81
CA ASP A 200 17.04 -7.68 -12.66
C ASP A 200 16.61 -9.07 -13.18
N ASN A 201 17.05 -9.39 -14.40
CA ASN A 201 16.70 -10.64 -15.11
C ASN A 201 15.20 -10.81 -15.39
N THR A 202 14.45 -9.71 -15.42
CA THR A 202 13.04 -9.69 -15.82
C THR A 202 12.78 -8.62 -16.87
N THR A 203 11.70 -8.79 -17.62
CA THR A 203 11.21 -7.83 -18.61
C THR A 203 9.75 -7.50 -18.28
N SER A 204 9.36 -6.25 -18.46
CA SER A 204 7.95 -5.85 -18.36
C SER A 204 7.30 -5.84 -19.75
N ILE A 205 6.09 -6.34 -19.85
CA ILE A 205 5.25 -6.36 -21.05
C ILE A 205 3.95 -5.60 -20.80
N SER A 206 3.30 -5.14 -21.87
CA SER A 206 2.06 -4.36 -21.80
C SER A 206 1.10 -4.72 -22.93
N THR A 207 -0.18 -4.43 -22.73
CA THR A 207 -1.22 -4.49 -23.76
C THR A 207 -2.05 -3.21 -23.80
N ASP A 208 -2.49 -2.82 -25.00
CA ASP A 208 -3.42 -1.69 -25.17
C ASP A 208 -4.88 -2.11 -24.98
N LEU A 209 -5.16 -3.42 -25.05
CA LEU A 209 -6.51 -3.97 -24.91
C LEU A 209 -7.00 -3.85 -23.46
N PRO A 210 -8.28 -3.52 -23.23
CA PRO A 210 -8.85 -3.50 -21.89
C PRO A 210 -8.79 -4.90 -21.27
N VAL A 211 -8.55 -4.93 -19.95
CA VAL A 211 -8.54 -6.17 -19.15
C VAL A 211 -9.73 -6.12 -18.21
N ASP A 212 -10.51 -7.18 -18.11
CA ASP A 212 -11.59 -7.27 -17.13
C ASP A 212 -11.01 -7.32 -15.71
N THR A 213 -11.28 -6.27 -14.93
CA THR A 213 -10.86 -6.14 -13.53
C THR A 213 -12.01 -6.36 -12.55
N SER A 214 -13.12 -6.94 -13.02
CA SER A 214 -14.35 -7.22 -12.26
C SER A 214 -14.18 -8.38 -11.27
N ASN A 215 -13.16 -8.31 -10.43
CA ASN A 215 -12.96 -9.22 -9.31
C ASN A 215 -13.14 -8.48 -7.97
N PRO A 216 -13.21 -9.20 -6.83
CA PRO A 216 -13.41 -8.58 -5.53
C PRO A 216 -12.44 -7.45 -5.18
N TYR A 217 -11.20 -7.54 -5.65
CA TYR A 217 -10.10 -6.60 -5.35
C TYR A 217 -10.06 -5.40 -6.28
N ASN A 218 -10.74 -5.45 -7.43
CA ASN A 218 -10.87 -4.36 -8.40
C ASN A 218 -9.53 -3.63 -8.65
N VAL A 219 -8.52 -4.34 -9.15
CA VAL A 219 -7.21 -3.73 -9.46
C VAL A 219 -7.36 -2.70 -10.61
N PRO A 220 -6.56 -1.63 -10.62
CA PRO A 220 -6.67 -0.60 -11.65
C PRO A 220 -6.22 -1.12 -13.02
N GLN A 221 -6.75 -0.53 -14.10
CA GLN A 221 -6.45 -0.96 -15.48
C GLN A 221 -4.95 -0.92 -15.78
N LEU A 222 -4.23 0.09 -15.31
CA LEU A 222 -2.79 0.23 -15.52
C LEU A 222 -1.97 -0.92 -14.90
N VAL A 223 -2.44 -1.49 -13.78
CA VAL A 223 -1.85 -2.70 -13.19
C VAL A 223 -2.23 -3.92 -14.02
N ALA A 224 -3.51 -4.06 -14.38
CA ALA A 224 -4.00 -5.23 -15.09
C ALA A 224 -3.42 -5.37 -16.52
N LYS A 225 -3.10 -4.26 -17.18
CA LYS A 225 -2.57 -4.20 -18.55
C LYS A 225 -1.06 -4.45 -18.66
N THR A 226 -0.36 -4.52 -17.54
CA THR A 226 1.09 -4.69 -17.50
C THR A 226 1.47 -5.93 -16.72
N ALA A 227 2.59 -6.56 -17.07
CA ALA A 227 3.07 -7.75 -16.38
C ALA A 227 4.59 -7.89 -16.43
N MET A 228 5.16 -8.55 -15.42
CA MET A 228 6.56 -8.98 -15.40
C MET A 228 6.67 -10.42 -15.90
N ILE A 229 7.67 -10.67 -16.74
CA ILE A 229 8.09 -12.00 -17.20
C ILE A 229 9.61 -12.17 -16.97
N PRO A 230 10.12 -13.42 -16.89
CA PRO A 230 11.56 -13.70 -16.99
C PRO A 230 12.17 -13.09 -18.26
N ALA A 231 13.39 -12.54 -18.16
CA ALA A 231 14.13 -12.05 -19.34
C ALA A 231 14.61 -13.21 -20.23
N ASP A 232 15.01 -14.33 -19.62
CA ASP A 232 15.20 -15.61 -20.29
C ASP A 232 13.92 -16.45 -20.11
N PRO A 233 13.16 -16.74 -21.19
CA PRO A 233 11.88 -17.43 -21.09
C PRO A 233 12.00 -18.89 -20.60
N THR A 234 13.22 -19.45 -20.58
CA THR A 234 13.47 -20.79 -20.03
C THR A 234 13.64 -20.80 -18.51
N GLN A 235 13.84 -19.61 -17.90
CA GLN A 235 14.06 -19.47 -16.47
C GLN A 235 12.75 -19.26 -15.69
N PRO A 236 12.70 -19.70 -14.43
CA PRO A 236 11.57 -19.39 -13.56
C PRO A 236 11.53 -17.90 -13.20
N LEU A 237 10.33 -17.37 -13.03
CA LEU A 237 10.16 -16.06 -12.41
C LEU A 237 10.31 -16.23 -10.90
N ASN A 238 11.03 -15.31 -10.25
CA ASN A 238 11.23 -15.35 -8.80
C ASN A 238 10.81 -14.02 -8.21
N ILE A 239 10.21 -14.02 -7.02
CA ILE A 239 9.96 -12.82 -6.22
C ILE A 239 10.35 -13.14 -4.80
N ARG A 240 11.23 -12.32 -4.22
CA ARG A 240 11.74 -12.53 -2.87
C ARG A 240 11.67 -11.25 -2.07
N TRP A 241 11.27 -11.37 -0.82
CA TRP A 241 11.44 -10.35 0.20
C TRP A 241 11.87 -11.00 1.52
N SER A 242 12.46 -10.22 2.41
CA SER A 242 12.80 -10.67 3.75
C SER A 242 12.29 -9.67 4.76
N PHE A 243 11.73 -10.19 5.84
CA PHE A 243 11.44 -9.40 7.02
C PHE A 243 12.67 -9.34 7.89
N GLY A 244 12.90 -8.21 8.54
CA GLY A 244 13.82 -8.13 9.69
C GLY A 244 13.32 -8.91 10.91
N GLU A 245 12.14 -9.54 10.82
CA GLU A 245 11.46 -10.26 11.89
C GLU A 245 11.01 -11.64 11.39
N ILE A 246 11.57 -12.69 11.97
CA ILE A 246 11.33 -14.09 11.57
C ILE A 246 9.96 -14.63 12.00
N THR A 247 9.28 -13.96 12.94
CA THR A 247 7.94 -14.32 13.44
C THR A 247 6.80 -13.67 12.67
N ALA A 248 7.10 -12.85 11.66
CA ALA A 248 6.09 -12.09 10.94
C ALA A 248 5.11 -13.01 10.20
N GLN A 249 3.83 -12.89 10.56
CA GLN A 249 2.70 -13.48 9.87
C GLN A 249 2.29 -12.56 8.72
N SER A 250 2.11 -13.09 7.52
CA SER A 250 1.86 -12.26 6.33
C SER A 250 0.79 -12.82 5.40
N TYR A 251 0.10 -11.93 4.71
CA TYR A 251 -0.83 -12.25 3.64
C TYR A 251 -0.29 -11.75 2.31
N VAL A 252 -0.43 -12.57 1.26
CA VAL A 252 0.03 -12.26 -0.09
C VAL A 252 -1.15 -12.33 -1.06
N TYR A 253 -1.23 -11.36 -1.96
CA TYR A 253 -2.21 -11.27 -3.02
C TYR A 253 -1.47 -11.07 -4.35
N MET A 254 -1.62 -12.01 -5.28
CA MET A 254 -0.97 -11.99 -6.58
C MET A 254 -2.03 -11.89 -7.67
N HIS A 255 -1.86 -10.95 -8.59
CA HIS A 255 -2.82 -10.62 -9.64
C HIS A 255 -2.27 -11.04 -10.99
N PHE A 256 -3.07 -11.79 -11.76
CA PHE A 256 -2.69 -12.38 -13.03
C PHE A 256 -3.77 -12.19 -14.09
N ALA A 257 -3.37 -11.78 -15.29
CA ALA A 257 -4.16 -11.82 -16.51
C ALA A 257 -3.24 -12.19 -17.67
N GLU A 258 -3.70 -13.06 -18.57
CA GLU A 258 -3.01 -13.27 -19.84
C GLU A 258 -3.28 -12.06 -20.74
N ILE A 259 -2.25 -11.23 -20.92
CA ILE A 259 -2.32 -9.96 -21.65
C ILE A 259 -1.72 -10.06 -23.05
N GLN A 260 -1.05 -11.15 -23.38
CA GLN A 260 -0.55 -11.44 -24.72
C GLN A 260 -1.63 -12.16 -25.53
N ASN A 261 -1.62 -11.94 -26.85
CA ASN A 261 -2.47 -12.69 -27.75
C ASN A 261 -1.79 -14.01 -28.11
N LEU A 262 -2.23 -15.10 -27.49
CA LEU A 262 -1.67 -16.44 -27.72
C LEU A 262 -2.08 -16.98 -29.09
N GLU A 263 -1.11 -17.47 -29.86
CA GLU A 263 -1.33 -18.17 -31.12
C GLU A 263 -1.84 -19.61 -30.91
N ALA A 264 -2.27 -20.26 -32.00
CA ALA A 264 -2.70 -21.66 -31.94
C ALA A 264 -1.54 -22.56 -31.51
N GLY A 265 -1.72 -23.30 -30.41
CA GLY A 265 -0.68 -24.16 -29.83
C GLY A 265 0.17 -23.48 -28.76
N GLU A 266 0.02 -22.16 -28.56
CA GLU A 266 0.61 -21.48 -27.42
C GLU A 266 -0.25 -21.62 -26.17
N ASN A 267 0.40 -21.85 -25.03
CA ASN A 267 -0.26 -21.93 -23.75
C ASN A 267 0.67 -21.39 -22.65
N ARG A 268 0.08 -20.75 -21.65
CA ARG A 268 0.78 -20.37 -20.42
C ARG A 268 0.20 -21.12 -19.25
N GLU A 269 1.02 -21.99 -18.67
CA GLU A 269 0.70 -22.73 -17.46
C GLU A 269 1.94 -22.83 -16.57
N PHE A 270 1.79 -22.52 -15.28
CA PHE A 270 2.91 -22.56 -14.34
C PHE A 270 2.48 -22.99 -12.94
N ASN A 271 3.45 -23.56 -12.21
CA ASN A 271 3.36 -23.83 -10.79
C ASN A 271 3.92 -22.66 -9.99
N ILE A 272 3.40 -22.45 -8.79
CA ILE A 272 3.90 -21.48 -7.82
C ILE A 272 4.34 -22.24 -6.57
N THR A 273 5.58 -22.03 -6.17
CA THR A 273 6.11 -22.54 -4.91
C THR A 273 6.38 -21.39 -3.94
N PHE A 274 6.22 -21.65 -2.65
CA PHE A 274 6.60 -20.76 -1.56
C PHE A 274 7.74 -21.42 -0.77
N ASN A 275 8.91 -20.78 -0.74
CA ASN A 275 10.12 -21.29 -0.10
C ASN A 275 10.45 -22.74 -0.51
N GLY A 276 10.29 -23.04 -1.80
CA GLY A 276 10.55 -24.36 -2.38
C GLY A 276 9.42 -25.39 -2.14
N LEU A 277 8.41 -25.07 -1.34
CA LEU A 277 7.25 -25.93 -1.12
C LEU A 277 6.12 -25.60 -2.12
N PRO A 278 5.39 -26.59 -2.66
CA PRO A 278 4.25 -26.33 -3.54
C PRO A 278 3.19 -25.44 -2.86
N TRP A 279 2.74 -24.41 -3.57
CA TRP A 279 1.69 -23.51 -3.07
C TRP A 279 0.46 -23.48 -3.99
N PHE A 280 0.68 -23.40 -5.31
CA PHE A 280 -0.38 -23.45 -6.30
C PHE A 280 0.14 -24.20 -7.55
N SER A 281 -0.67 -25.08 -8.14
CA SER A 281 -0.23 -25.93 -9.25
C SER A 281 -1.07 -25.72 -10.51
N SER A 282 -0.44 -25.88 -11.68
CA SER A 282 -1.08 -25.85 -13.01
C SER A 282 -1.98 -24.63 -13.20
N PHE A 283 -1.45 -23.44 -12.89
CA PHE A 283 -2.19 -22.20 -13.04
C PHE A 283 -2.04 -21.65 -14.46
N SER A 284 -3.17 -21.39 -15.11
CA SER A 284 -3.25 -20.66 -16.37
C SER A 284 -4.04 -19.37 -16.16
N PRO A 285 -3.41 -18.19 -16.36
CA PRO A 285 -4.12 -16.91 -16.31
C PRO A 285 -5.22 -16.83 -17.36
N SER A 286 -6.34 -16.20 -17.03
CA SER A 286 -7.43 -15.97 -17.99
C SER A 286 -7.06 -14.84 -18.96
N LYS A 287 -7.41 -15.01 -20.25
CA LYS A 287 -7.18 -13.99 -21.29
C LYS A 287 -7.94 -12.71 -20.96
N LEU A 288 -7.20 -11.60 -20.84
CA LEU A 288 -7.72 -10.26 -20.57
C LEU A 288 -8.73 -10.23 -19.40
N SER A 289 -8.50 -11.04 -18.37
CA SER A 289 -9.34 -11.06 -17.17
C SER A 289 -8.49 -11.35 -15.93
N ILE A 290 -8.56 -10.49 -14.92
CA ILE A 290 -7.76 -10.63 -13.70
C ILE A 290 -8.28 -11.75 -12.82
N THR A 291 -7.36 -12.64 -12.46
CA THR A 291 -7.50 -13.62 -11.39
C THR A 291 -6.56 -13.25 -10.26
N THR A 292 -7.05 -13.31 -9.01
CA THR A 292 -6.21 -13.10 -7.82
C THR A 292 -6.00 -14.42 -7.10
N ILE A 293 -4.75 -14.86 -6.98
CA ILE A 293 -4.34 -15.93 -6.07
C ILE A 293 -3.89 -15.28 -4.77
N PHE A 294 -4.41 -15.74 -3.65
CA PHE A 294 -4.09 -15.16 -2.35
C PHE A 294 -3.91 -16.23 -1.28
N SER A 295 -3.19 -15.89 -0.23
CA SER A 295 -3.03 -16.73 0.96
C SER A 295 -4.32 -16.71 1.80
N SER A 296 -5.01 -17.84 1.92
CA SER A 296 -6.23 -17.95 2.75
C SER A 296 -5.94 -18.01 4.26
N ARG A 297 -4.68 -18.20 4.63
CA ARG A 297 -4.17 -18.17 6.01
C ARG A 297 -2.87 -17.38 6.02
N ALA A 298 -2.52 -16.87 7.20
CA ALA A 298 -1.24 -16.20 7.36
C ALA A 298 -0.08 -17.15 7.06
N MET A 299 0.90 -16.63 6.31
CA MET A 299 2.13 -17.32 5.94
C MET A 299 3.27 -16.85 6.83
N SER A 300 4.18 -17.76 7.17
CA SER A 300 5.39 -17.48 7.95
C SER A 300 6.59 -18.19 7.32
N SER A 301 7.78 -17.60 7.47
CA SER A 301 9.04 -18.27 7.12
C SER A 301 10.00 -18.33 8.31
N PRO A 302 10.60 -19.50 8.64
CA PRO A 302 11.53 -19.65 9.76
C PRO A 302 12.76 -18.74 9.70
N ASP A 303 13.21 -18.38 8.49
CA ASP A 303 14.36 -17.51 8.24
C ASP A 303 13.96 -16.06 7.93
N GLY A 304 12.68 -15.72 8.08
CA GLY A 304 12.11 -14.42 7.72
C GLY A 304 12.11 -14.10 6.22
N THR A 305 12.56 -15.02 5.37
CA THR A 305 12.58 -14.87 3.91
C THR A 305 11.34 -15.48 3.28
N PHE A 306 10.69 -14.73 2.41
CA PHE A 306 9.56 -15.18 1.62
C PHE A 306 9.98 -15.16 0.17
N SER A 307 10.06 -16.34 -0.43
CA SER A 307 10.48 -16.54 -1.82
C SER A 307 9.38 -17.28 -2.56
N PHE A 308 8.84 -16.63 -3.59
CA PHE A 308 7.91 -17.24 -4.51
C PHE A 308 8.60 -17.51 -5.84
N THR A 309 8.47 -18.74 -6.31
CA THR A 309 9.04 -19.16 -7.60
C THR A 309 7.91 -19.67 -8.48
N PHE A 310 7.82 -19.09 -9.68
CA PHE A 310 6.87 -19.44 -10.71
C PHE A 310 7.62 -20.25 -11.77
N THR A 311 7.18 -21.47 -12.03
CA THR A 311 7.89 -22.39 -12.93
C THR A 311 6.92 -22.92 -13.97
N MET A 312 7.29 -22.74 -15.24
CA MET A 312 6.58 -23.28 -16.39
C MET A 312 6.32 -24.79 -16.21
N THR A 313 5.11 -25.26 -16.53
CA THR A 313 4.82 -26.70 -16.58
C THR A 313 5.22 -27.30 -17.94
N GLY A 314 5.25 -28.63 -18.05
CA GLY A 314 5.50 -29.29 -19.34
C GLY A 314 4.44 -29.04 -20.42
N ASN A 315 3.28 -28.48 -20.05
CA ASN A 315 2.18 -28.14 -20.97
C ASN A 315 2.24 -26.68 -21.46
N SER A 316 3.24 -25.91 -21.03
CA SER A 316 3.33 -24.48 -21.31
C SER A 316 4.43 -24.21 -22.32
N THR A 317 4.15 -23.29 -23.23
CA THR A 317 5.10 -22.81 -24.25
C THR A 317 5.61 -21.41 -23.92
N LEU A 318 4.97 -20.73 -22.97
CA LEU A 318 5.27 -19.36 -22.56
C LEU A 318 5.69 -19.28 -21.09
N PRO A 319 6.60 -18.35 -20.73
CA PRO A 319 7.10 -18.24 -19.36
C PRO A 319 5.99 -17.81 -18.39
N PRO A 320 6.18 -17.92 -17.07
CA PRO A 320 5.24 -17.33 -16.11
C PRO A 320 5.16 -15.79 -16.27
N LEU A 321 4.02 -15.21 -15.87
CA LEU A 321 3.83 -13.77 -15.76
C LEU A 321 3.15 -13.40 -14.44
N ILE A 322 3.22 -12.13 -14.05
CA ILE A 322 2.47 -11.54 -12.93
C ILE A 322 2.19 -10.07 -13.19
N ASN A 323 0.98 -9.60 -12.92
CA ASN A 323 0.55 -8.22 -13.19
C ASN A 323 0.71 -7.31 -11.98
N GLY A 324 0.42 -7.83 -10.78
CA GLY A 324 0.54 -7.08 -9.54
C GLY A 324 0.73 -7.96 -8.32
N LEU A 325 1.28 -7.38 -7.26
CA LEU A 325 1.57 -8.06 -6.00
C LEU A 325 1.28 -7.13 -4.82
N GLU A 326 0.53 -7.64 -3.85
CA GLU A 326 0.32 -7.00 -2.56
C GLU A 326 0.81 -7.91 -1.43
N ILE A 327 1.52 -7.34 -0.45
CA ILE A 327 2.06 -8.03 0.71
C ILE A 327 1.67 -7.24 1.96
N TYR A 328 1.07 -7.95 2.91
CA TYR A 328 0.66 -7.39 4.20
C TYR A 328 1.24 -8.18 5.35
N LYS A 329 1.64 -7.48 6.41
CA LYS A 329 2.01 -8.07 7.70
C LYS A 329 0.83 -7.96 8.66
N VAL A 330 0.58 -9.02 9.44
CA VAL A 330 -0.40 -8.98 10.52
C VAL A 330 0.14 -8.15 11.69
N ILE A 331 -0.69 -7.24 12.17
CA ILE A 331 -0.52 -6.53 13.44
C ILE A 331 -1.63 -7.03 14.36
N GLU A 332 -1.28 -7.76 15.42
CA GLU A 332 -2.25 -8.24 16.40
C GLU A 332 -2.86 -7.04 17.14
N THR A 333 -4.16 -6.82 16.94
CA THR A 333 -4.91 -5.67 17.47
C THR A 333 -5.92 -6.04 18.51
#